data_AF-F0SQE0-F1
#
_entry.id   AF-F0SQE0-F1
#
_cell.length_a   1.000
_cell.length_b   1.000
_cell.length_c   1.000
_cell.angle_alpha   90.00
_cell.angle_beta   90.00
_cell.angle_gamma   90.00
#
_symmetry.space_group_name_H-M   'P 1'
#
loop_
_entity.id
_entity.type
_entity.pdbx_description
1 polymer ?
#
loop_
_entity_poly.entity_id
_entity_poly.type
_entity_poly.pdbx_seq_one_letter_code
_entity_poly.pdbx_strand_id
1 'polypeptide(L)'
;MILKIIGAGVVLLGLAMLIFAGMAYFELHGAATSENAPTADSMPLTKIVGPEFFAPGNSGTKPAELARKTFNRIYIIAGGGTISAISGVLIIAVPQGRRKNNGAS
;
A
#
# COMPACT_ATOMS: atom_id res chain seq x y z
N MET A 1 27.69 0.11 0.90
CA MET A 1 27.01 -1.15 0.49
C MET A 1 25.72 -1.41 1.27
N ILE A 2 25.75 -1.48 2.61
CA ILE A 2 24.57 -1.72 3.47
C ILE A 2 23.40 -0.75 3.16
N LEU A 3 23.69 0.55 3.03
CA LEU A 3 22.66 1.55 2.72
C LEU A 3 21.95 1.31 1.38
N LYS A 4 22.66 0.78 0.37
CA LYS A 4 22.06 0.43 -0.93
C LYS A 4 21.15 -0.80 -0.81
N ILE A 5 21.51 -1.76 0.03
CA ILE A 5 20.68 -2.95 0.30
C ILE A 5 19.39 -2.53 1.01
N ILE A 6 19.49 -1.63 2.00
CA ILE A 6 18.33 -1.06 2.69
C ILE A 6 17.45 -0.32 1.67
N GLY A 7 18.04 0.54 0.82
CA GLY A 7 17.31 1.23 -0.23
C GLY A 7 16.56 0.28 -1.16
N ALA A 8 17.20 -0.80 -1.61
CA ALA A 8 16.55 -1.83 -2.44
C ALA A 8 15.38 -2.50 -1.71
N GLY A 9 15.54 -2.84 -0.43
CA GLY A 9 14.45 -3.39 0.40
C GLY A 9 13.27 -2.43 0.53
N VAL A 10 13.53 -1.14 0.71
CA VAL A 10 12.51 -0.09 0.81
C VAL A 10 11.77 0.08 -0.53
N VAL A 11 12.47 0.03 -1.67
CA VAL A 11 11.83 0.04 -3.00
C VAL A 11 10.90 -1.15 -3.17
N LEU A 12 11.37 -2.36 -2.86
CA LEU A 12 10.57 -3.58 -2.99
C LEU A 12 9.33 -3.54 -2.09
N LEU A 13 9.47 -3.04 -0.86
CA LEU A 13 8.34 -2.87 0.05
C LEU A 13 7.33 -1.86 -0.48
N GLY A 14 7.80 -0.73 -1.03
CA GLY A 14 6.93 0.27 -1.66
C GLY A 14 6.16 -0.29 -2.85
N LEU A 15 6.82 -1.07 -3.72
CA LEU A 15 6.18 -1.75 -4.85
C LEU A 15 5.16 -2.80 -4.39
N ALA A 16 5.50 -3.60 -3.37
CA ALA A 16 4.57 -4.59 -2.81
C ALA A 16 3.30 -3.93 -2.25
N MET A 17 3.44 -2.79 -1.56
CA MET A 17 2.30 -2.00 -1.08
C MET A 17 1.44 -1.46 -2.22
N LEU A 18 2.06 -1.01 -3.32
CA LEU A 18 1.33 -0.54 -4.51
C LEU A 18 0.55 -1.67 -5.18
N ILE A 19 1.16 -2.86 -5.33
CA ILE A 19 0.50 -4.04 -5.89
C ILE A 19 -0.68 -4.44 -5.00
N PHE A 20 -0.47 -4.50 -3.69
CA PHE A 20 -1.52 -4.83 -2.73
C PHE A 20 -2.68 -3.82 -2.79
N ALA A 21 -2.39 -2.52 -2.80
CA ALA A 21 -3.41 -1.48 -2.90
C ALA A 21 -4.16 -1.55 -4.24
N GLY A 22 -3.45 -1.79 -5.35
CA GLY A 22 -4.05 -1.97 -6.67
C GLY A 22 -5.00 -3.17 -6.71
N MET A 23 -4.57 -4.33 -6.20
CA MET A 23 -5.41 -5.53 -6.14
C MET A 23 -6.64 -5.33 -5.25
N ALA A 24 -6.49 -4.70 -4.08
CA ALA A 24 -7.61 -4.37 -3.20
C ALA A 24 -8.59 -3.36 -3.85
N TYR A 25 -8.07 -2.42 -4.65
CA TYR A 25 -8.91 -1.52 -5.45
C TYR A 25 -9.69 -2.27 -6.53
N PHE A 26 -9.05 -3.20 -7.24
CA PHE A 26 -9.71 -4.02 -8.24
C PHE A 26 -10.81 -4.90 -7.66
N GLU A 27 -10.58 -5.51 -6.48
CA GLU A 27 -11.65 -6.22 -5.77
C GLU A 27 -12.82 -5.28 -5.49
N LEU A 28 -12.56 -4.13 -4.87
CA LEU A 28 -13.59 -3.16 -4.51
C LEU A 28 -14.37 -2.64 -5.72
N HIS A 29 -13.68 -2.39 -6.84
CA HIS A 29 -14.29 -1.95 -8.09
C HIS A 29 -15.12 -3.08 -8.74
N GLY A 30 -14.60 -4.31 -8.75
CA GLY A 30 -15.32 -5.48 -9.26
C GLY A 30 -16.61 -5.76 -8.49
N ALA A 31 -16.58 -5.61 -7.17
CA ALA A 31 -17.78 -5.71 -6.33
C ALA A 31 -18.81 -4.61 -6.61
N ALA A 32 -18.38 -3.40 -6.97
CA ALA A 32 -19.30 -2.32 -7.36
C ALA A 32 -20.03 -2.60 -8.69
N THR A 33 -19.46 -3.45 -9.54
CA THR A 33 -20.03 -3.85 -10.84
C THR A 33 -20.72 -5.23 -10.83
N SER A 34 -20.65 -5.96 -9.71
CA SER A 34 -21.19 -7.31 -9.57
C SER A 34 -22.69 -7.28 -9.25
N GLU A 35 -23.48 -8.14 -9.90
CA GLU A 35 -24.89 -8.37 -9.55
C GLU A 35 -25.05 -9.07 -8.19
N ASN A 36 -24.04 -9.84 -7.78
CA ASN A 36 -24.02 -10.55 -6.51
C ASN A 36 -23.45 -9.68 -5.40
N ALA A 37 -24.05 -9.76 -4.21
CA ALA A 37 -23.57 -9.07 -3.03
C ALA A 37 -22.14 -9.52 -2.68
N PRO A 38 -21.20 -8.59 -2.47
CA PRO A 38 -19.82 -8.91 -2.12
C PRO A 38 -19.75 -9.63 -0.77
N THR A 39 -19.02 -10.76 -0.72
CA THR A 39 -18.76 -11.53 0.50
C THR A 39 -17.29 -11.45 0.91
N ALA A 40 -17.02 -11.64 2.20
CA ALA A 40 -15.66 -11.58 2.75
C ALA A 40 -14.71 -12.62 2.12
N ASP A 41 -15.25 -13.74 1.64
CA ASP A 41 -14.48 -14.80 0.99
C ASP A 41 -14.18 -14.47 -0.48
N SER A 42 -15.05 -13.69 -1.14
CA SER A 42 -14.82 -13.19 -2.51
C SER A 42 -13.88 -11.99 -2.59
N MET A 43 -13.63 -11.31 -1.46
CA MET A 43 -12.82 -10.09 -1.38
C MET A 43 -11.80 -10.15 -0.23
N PRO A 44 -10.83 -11.08 -0.29
CA PRO A 44 -9.89 -11.33 0.80
C PRO A 44 -9.00 -10.11 1.12
N LEU A 45 -8.61 -9.31 0.13
CA LEU A 45 -7.79 -8.12 0.39
C LEU A 45 -8.63 -6.99 0.99
N THR A 46 -9.84 -6.82 0.47
CA THR A 46 -10.81 -5.85 1.01
C THR A 46 -11.17 -6.18 2.45
N LYS A 47 -11.25 -7.46 2.82
CA LYS A 47 -11.43 -7.92 4.21
C LYS A 47 -10.29 -7.49 5.14
N ILE A 48 -9.05 -7.44 4.64
CA ILE A 48 -7.89 -6.99 5.40
C ILE A 48 -7.91 -5.47 5.55
N VAL A 49 -8.20 -4.74 4.48
CA VAL A 49 -8.13 -3.28 4.45
C VAL A 49 -9.34 -2.63 5.13
N GLY A 50 -10.52 -3.21 4.96
CA GLY A 50 -11.80 -2.72 5.46
C GLY A 50 -12.63 -3.84 6.07
N PRO A 51 -12.22 -4.47 7.18
CA PRO A 51 -12.98 -5.54 7.82
C PRO A 51 -14.39 -5.11 8.23
N GLU A 52 -14.60 -3.82 8.48
CA GLU A 52 -15.91 -3.26 8.83
C GLU A 52 -16.93 -3.39 7.70
N PHE A 53 -16.47 -3.56 6.46
CA PHE A 53 -17.32 -3.81 5.29
C PHE A 53 -18.09 -5.13 5.42
N PHE A 54 -17.55 -6.11 6.15
CA PHE A 54 -18.13 -7.44 6.33
C PHE A 54 -18.60 -7.72 7.77
N ALA A 55 -18.57 -6.73 8.66
CA ALA A 55 -18.97 -6.92 10.05
C ALA A 55 -20.50 -7.11 10.17
N PRO A 56 -20.97 -8.09 10.97
CA PRO A 56 -22.40 -8.31 11.20
C PRO A 56 -23.02 -7.06 11.86
N GLY A 57 -23.97 -6.43 11.17
CA GLY A 57 -24.64 -5.20 11.60
C GLY A 57 -24.36 -3.95 10.74
N ASN A 58 -23.30 -3.97 9.91
CA ASN A 58 -22.90 -2.85 9.05
C ASN A 58 -23.17 -3.07 7.56
N SER A 59 -23.20 -4.34 7.12
CA SER A 59 -23.33 -4.72 5.71
C SER A 59 -24.66 -4.33 5.05
N GLY A 60 -25.68 -3.98 5.84
CA GLY A 60 -27.01 -3.58 5.33
C GLY A 60 -27.34 -2.09 5.39
N THR A 61 -26.65 -1.29 6.22
CA THR A 61 -27.14 0.06 6.57
C THR A 61 -26.40 1.19 5.87
N LYS A 62 -25.12 1.03 5.51
CA LYS A 62 -24.31 2.12 4.89
C LYS A 62 -23.21 1.63 3.93
N PRO A 63 -23.55 0.99 2.80
CA PRO A 63 -22.56 0.43 1.87
C PRO A 63 -21.61 1.49 1.28
N ALA A 64 -22.11 2.69 0.96
CA ALA A 64 -21.29 3.76 0.39
C ALA A 64 -20.28 4.36 1.39
N GLU A 65 -20.65 4.48 2.66
CA GLU A 65 -19.76 5.02 3.71
C GLU A 65 -18.62 4.04 4.01
N LEU A 66 -18.94 2.74 4.07
CA LEU A 66 -17.95 1.67 4.25
C LEU A 66 -17.02 1.55 3.04
N ALA A 67 -17.56 1.59 1.82
CA ALA A 67 -16.75 1.59 0.60
C ALA A 67 -15.78 2.79 0.56
N ARG A 68 -16.25 3.99 0.95
CA ARG A 68 -15.40 5.18 1.02
C ARG A 68 -14.31 5.05 2.08
N LYS A 69 -14.61 4.48 3.25
CA LYS A 69 -13.61 4.23 4.31
C LYS A 69 -12.54 3.25 3.83
N THR A 70 -12.95 2.16 3.17
CA THR A 70 -12.03 1.16 2.61
C THR A 70 -11.18 1.77 1.49
N PHE A 71 -11.78 2.51 0.57
CA PHE A 71 -11.06 3.22 -0.50
C PHE A 71 -10.04 4.21 0.07
N ASN A 72 -10.40 4.97 1.11
CA ASN A 72 -9.48 5.90 1.76
C ASN A 72 -8.25 5.18 2.36
N ARG A 73 -8.44 3.99 2.94
CA ARG A 73 -7.33 3.17 3.43
C ARG A 73 -6.47 2.64 2.30
N ILE A 74 -7.07 2.15 1.21
CA ILE A 74 -6.33 1.73 0.00
C ILE A 74 -5.48 2.89 -0.52
N TYR A 75 -6.04 4.09 -0.58
CA TYR A 75 -5.34 5.31 -1.01
C TYR A 75 -4.15 5.65 -0.11
N ILE A 76 -4.32 5.56 1.22
CA ILE A 76 -3.22 5.79 2.18
C ILE A 76 -2.11 4.75 1.99
N ILE A 77 -2.45 3.48 1.81
CA ILE A 77 -1.47 2.40 1.57
C ILE A 77 -0.72 2.65 0.25
N ALA A 78 -1.43 3.03 -0.82
CA ALA A 78 -0.82 3.36 -2.11
C ALA A 78 0.11 4.59 -2.03
N GLY A 79 -0.33 5.62 -1.30
CA GLY A 79 0.48 6.83 -1.05
C GLY A 79 1.75 6.49 -0.26
N GLY A 80 1.63 5.72 0.82
CA GLY A 80 2.76 5.23 1.60
C GLY A 80 3.72 4.37 0.77
N GLY A 81 3.17 3.48 -0.07
CA GLY A 81 3.94 2.66 -1.00
C GLY A 81 4.74 3.49 -2.00
N THR A 82 4.13 4.52 -2.59
CA THR A 82 4.80 5.46 -3.51
C THR A 82 5.94 6.20 -2.83
N ILE A 83 5.68 6.78 -1.64
CA ILE A 83 6.70 7.52 -0.88
C ILE A 83 7.87 6.59 -0.51
N SER A 84 7.57 5.36 -0.08
CA SER A 84 8.58 4.35 0.22
C SER A 84 9.41 4.03 -1.02
N ALA A 85 8.78 3.75 -2.16
CA ALA A 85 9.47 3.46 -3.41
C ALA A 85 10.40 4.60 -3.85
N ILE A 86 9.92 5.85 -3.82
CA ILE A 86 10.73 7.03 -4.16
C ILE A 86 11.90 7.18 -3.17
N SER A 87 11.64 7.04 -1.88
CA SER A 87 12.68 7.15 -0.84
C SER A 87 13.76 6.08 -1.01
N GLY A 88 13.36 4.84 -1.31
CA GLY A 88 14.29 3.74 -1.59
C GLY A 88 15.17 4.02 -2.81
N VAL A 89 14.61 4.56 -3.89
CA VAL A 89 15.36 4.97 -5.09
C VAL A 89 16.36 6.07 -4.75
N LEU A 90 15.96 7.09 -3.98
CA LEU A 90 16.86 8.16 -3.54
C LEU A 90 18.03 7.61 -2.71
N ILE A 91 17.78 6.67 -1.79
CA ILE A 91 18.82 6.03 -0.97
C ILE A 91 19.82 5.26 -1.85
N ILE A 92 19.37 4.62 -2.93
CA ILE A 92 20.24 3.90 -3.88
C ILE A 92 21.04 4.87 -4.75
N ALA A 93 20.40 5.94 -5.22
CA ALA A 93 20.92 6.87 -6.20
C ALA A 93 21.90 7.90 -5.62
N VAL A 94 21.78 8.25 -4.33
CA VAL A 94 22.71 9.19 -3.70
C VAL A 94 24.12 8.59 -3.70
N PRO A 95 25.10 9.24 -4.36
CA PRO A 95 26.47 8.78 -4.32
C PRO A 95 26.97 8.87 -2.89
N GLN A 96 27.49 7.75 -2.35
CA GLN A 96 28.18 7.76 -1.07
C GLN A 96 29.43 8.64 -1.26
N GLY A 97 29.33 9.92 -0.88
CA GLY A 97 30.46 10.83 -0.89
C GLY A 97 31.62 10.16 -0.16
N ARG A 98 32.79 10.08 -0.82
CA ARG A 98 34.05 9.73 -0.17
C ARG A 98 34.09 10.55 1.13
N ARG A 99 34.15 9.89 2.28
CA ARG A 99 34.74 10.51 3.47
C ARG A 99 36.13 10.98 3.02
N LYS A 100 36.27 12.27 2.74
CA LYS A 100 37.56 12.92 2.59
C LYS A 100 38.23 12.71 3.95
N ASN A 101 39.20 11.80 4.00
CA ASN A 101 40.14 11.74 5.10
C ASN A 101 40.73 13.16 5.20
N ASN A 102 40.26 13.94 6.17
CA ASN A 102 41.05 15.04 6.69
C ASN A 102 42.17 14.37 7.51
N GLY A 103 43.17 13.84 6.79
CA GLY A 103 44.53 13.82 7.29
C GLY A 103 44.94 15.27 7.39
N ALA A 104 44.67 15.90 8.52
CA ALA A 104 45.40 17.08 8.93
C ALA A 104 46.68 16.57 9.59
N SER A 105 47.76 16.86 8.87
CA SER A 105 49.16 16.83 9.28
C SER A 105 49.41 17.46 10.65
#